data_AF-A0A318CNP1-F1
#
_entry.id   AF-A0A318CNP1-F1
#
_cell.length_a   1.000
_cell.length_b   1.000
_cell.length_c   1.000
_cell.angle_alpha   90.00
_cell.angle_beta   90.00
_cell.angle_gamma   90.00
#
_symmetry.space_group_name_H-M   'P 1'
#
loop_
_entity.id
_entity.type
_entity.pdbx_description
1 polymer ?
#
loop_
_entity_poly.entity_id
_entity_poly.type
_entity_poly.pdbx_seq_one_letter_code
_entity_poly.pdbx_strand_id
1 'polypeptide(L)'
;MQNNSSIRRSYRLSSIAGFALFALIVTALGFAFLPNIAEAVPDMYVANYNNDTISRANLDGTGGVSLGNLGGTLNGPTGIALDLSNGYMYVANYDDNTISRANLDGTGGVSLGNLGGTLNEPHGIALDLRQTGLAVSTLSEWGMIALSLLMAGSAVLIMRRRKLVTT
;
A
#
# COMPACT_ATOMS: atom_id res chain seq x y z
N MET A 1 -58.85 -37.70 -31.67
CA MET A 1 -57.80 -37.70 -30.64
C MET A 1 -56.50 -37.20 -31.28
N GLN A 2 -56.10 -35.95 -31.04
CA GLN A 2 -54.69 -35.53 -30.98
C GLN A 2 -54.61 -34.27 -30.10
N ASN A 3 -53.53 -34.24 -29.34
CA ASN A 3 -53.41 -33.69 -28.00
C ASN A 3 -52.80 -32.28 -28.02
N ASN A 4 -53.29 -31.45 -27.10
CA ASN A 4 -52.77 -30.17 -26.63
C ASN A 4 -51.24 -30.02 -26.67
N SER A 5 -50.77 -28.81 -26.97
CA SER A 5 -50.02 -28.06 -25.95
C SER A 5 -49.83 -26.60 -26.34
N SER A 6 -50.57 -25.74 -25.65
CA SER A 6 -50.34 -24.30 -25.58
C SER A 6 -48.89 -23.99 -25.20
N ILE A 7 -48.18 -23.25 -26.06
CA ILE A 7 -46.84 -22.72 -25.79
C ILE A 7 -46.94 -21.75 -24.61
N ARG A 8 -46.66 -22.23 -23.40
CA ARG A 8 -46.48 -21.35 -22.24
C ARG A 8 -45.05 -20.83 -22.27
N ARG A 9 -44.84 -19.59 -22.72
CA ARG A 9 -43.59 -18.85 -22.47
C ARG A 9 -43.40 -18.74 -20.96
N SER A 10 -42.57 -19.61 -20.41
CA SER A 10 -42.15 -19.58 -19.02
C SER A 10 -40.90 -18.71 -18.93
N TYR A 11 -41.07 -17.42 -18.64
CA TYR A 11 -39.97 -16.60 -18.13
C TYR A 11 -39.72 -17.05 -16.69
N ARG A 12 -38.76 -17.95 -16.48
CA ARG A 12 -38.37 -18.36 -15.13
C ARG A 12 -37.78 -17.14 -14.40
N LEU A 13 -38.41 -16.74 -13.30
CA LEU A 13 -37.95 -15.74 -12.32
C LEU A 13 -36.69 -16.20 -11.55
N SER A 14 -35.77 -16.92 -12.18
CA SER A 14 -34.66 -17.59 -11.50
C SER A 14 -33.44 -16.71 -11.26
N SER A 15 -33.42 -15.47 -11.74
CA SER A 15 -32.20 -14.66 -11.80
C SER A 15 -32.15 -13.47 -10.83
N ILE A 16 -33.19 -13.20 -10.03
CA ILE A 16 -33.18 -12.06 -9.09
C ILE A 16 -32.91 -12.52 -7.65
N ALA A 17 -33.54 -13.62 -7.22
CA ALA A 17 -33.38 -14.15 -5.87
C ALA A 17 -31.98 -14.70 -5.59
N GLY A 18 -31.31 -15.29 -6.59
CA GLY A 18 -29.94 -15.80 -6.44
C GLY A 18 -28.88 -14.71 -6.26
N PHE A 19 -29.04 -13.57 -6.94
CA PHE A 19 -28.11 -12.44 -6.82
C PHE A 19 -28.33 -11.63 -5.54
N ALA A 20 -29.59 -11.48 -5.10
CA ALA A 20 -29.91 -10.84 -3.83
C ALA A 20 -29.34 -11.62 -2.63
N LEU A 21 -29.42 -12.95 -2.65
CA LEU A 21 -28.86 -13.80 -1.60
C LEU A 21 -27.33 -13.79 -1.58
N PHE A 22 -26.69 -13.75 -2.75
CA PHE A 22 -25.24 -13.67 -2.87
C PHE A 22 -24.70 -12.31 -2.38
N ALA A 23 -25.38 -11.20 -2.72
CA ALA A 23 -25.04 -9.88 -2.20
C ALA A 23 -25.24 -9.79 -0.67
N LEU A 24 -26.30 -10.40 -0.12
CA LEU A 24 -26.59 -10.41 1.31
C LEU A 24 -25.54 -11.20 2.11
N ILE A 25 -25.09 -12.35 1.57
CA ILE A 25 -24.05 -13.19 2.17
C ILE A 25 -22.68 -12.49 2.14
N VAL A 26 -22.35 -11.80 1.04
CA VAL A 26 -21.11 -11.01 0.95
C VAL A 26 -21.14 -9.83 1.93
N THR A 27 -22.28 -9.18 2.15
CA THR A 27 -22.41 -8.14 3.18
C THR A 27 -22.39 -8.67 4.61
N ALA A 28 -22.95 -9.86 4.87
CA ALA A 28 -23.03 -10.44 6.22
C ALA A 28 -21.74 -11.18 6.65
N LEU A 29 -20.98 -11.74 5.70
CA LEU A 29 -19.70 -12.40 5.98
C LEU A 29 -18.49 -11.46 5.82
N GLY A 30 -18.61 -10.38 5.03
CA GLY A 30 -17.55 -9.37 4.86
C GLY A 30 -17.43 -8.36 5.99
N PHE A 31 -18.47 -8.16 6.81
CA PHE A 31 -18.47 -7.16 7.88
C PHE A 31 -17.78 -7.61 9.18
N ALA A 32 -17.48 -8.90 9.34
CA ALA A 32 -16.86 -9.45 10.55
C ALA A 32 -15.34 -9.63 10.45
N PHE A 33 -14.73 -9.22 9.32
CA PHE A 33 -13.29 -9.32 9.09
C PHE A 33 -12.72 -7.98 8.61
N LEU A 34 -13.11 -6.89 9.27
CA LEU A 34 -12.25 -5.72 9.24
C LEU A 34 -11.01 -6.10 10.06
N PRO A 35 -9.82 -6.31 9.45
CA PRO A 35 -8.61 -6.23 10.25
C PRO A 35 -8.71 -4.91 11.02
N ASN A 36 -8.39 -4.94 12.31
CA ASN A 36 -8.17 -3.71 13.05
C ASN A 36 -7.00 -3.02 12.35
N ILE A 37 -7.28 -2.18 11.37
CA ILE A 37 -6.29 -1.33 10.71
C ILE A 37 -6.01 -0.28 11.77
N ALA A 38 -5.13 -0.61 12.71
CA ALA A 38 -4.50 0.39 13.55
C ALA A 38 -3.94 1.42 12.58
N GLU A 39 -4.55 2.60 12.56
CA GLU A 39 -4.09 3.71 11.75
C GLU A 39 -2.61 3.88 12.07
N ALA A 40 -1.74 3.79 11.07
CA ALA A 40 -0.32 3.99 11.31
C ALA A 40 -0.17 5.39 11.89
N VAL A 41 0.13 5.48 13.19
CA VAL A 41 0.35 6.77 13.84
C VAL A 41 1.66 7.31 13.25
N PRO A 42 1.64 8.49 12.60
CA PRO A 42 2.85 9.03 12.03
C PRO A 42 3.86 9.33 13.13
N ASP A 43 5.10 8.93 12.90
CA ASP A 43 6.22 9.15 13.80
C ASP A 43 7.09 10.32 13.30
N MET A 44 7.68 11.07 14.23
CA MET A 44 8.83 11.93 14.00
C MET A 44 10.11 11.22 14.41
N TYR A 45 11.19 11.52 13.71
CA TYR A 45 12.54 11.04 13.99
C TYR A 45 13.46 12.23 14.25
N VAL A 46 14.27 12.16 15.31
CA VAL A 46 15.12 13.26 15.76
C VAL A 46 16.55 12.77 15.92
N ALA A 47 17.50 13.46 15.29
CA ALA A 47 18.92 13.20 15.47
C ALA A 47 19.43 13.99 16.68
N ASN A 48 20.02 13.28 17.65
CA ASN A 48 20.59 13.88 18.84
C ASN A 48 22.11 13.99 18.68
N TYR A 49 22.57 15.09 18.09
CA TYR A 49 23.98 15.33 17.72
C TYR A 49 24.98 14.93 18.82
N ASN A 50 24.87 15.48 20.03
CA ASN A 50 25.83 15.22 21.11
C ASN A 50 25.74 13.81 21.74
N ASN A 51 24.63 13.10 21.52
CA ASN A 51 24.38 11.81 22.15
C ASN A 51 24.62 10.64 21.18
N ASP A 52 24.92 10.91 19.91
CA ASP A 52 25.06 9.91 18.85
C ASP A 52 23.88 8.91 18.81
N THR A 53 22.67 9.43 18.91
CA THR A 53 21.44 8.61 18.89
C THR A 53 20.35 9.22 18.03
N ILE A 54 19.44 8.36 17.56
CA ILE A 54 18.15 8.79 17.02
C ILE A 54 17.05 8.56 18.07
N SER A 55 16.13 9.52 18.19
CA SER A 55 14.87 9.35 18.91
C SER A 55 13.70 9.23 17.94
N ARG A 56 12.67 8.48 18.33
CA ARG A 56 11.38 8.37 17.63
C ARG A 56 10.26 8.75 18.59
N ALA A 57 9.26 9.49 18.11
CA ALA A 57 8.10 9.88 18.90
C ALA A 57 6.89 10.07 17.99
N ASN A 58 5.68 10.08 18.55
CA ASN A 58 4.48 10.51 17.82
C ASN A 58 4.61 11.98 17.40
N LEU A 59 3.89 12.42 16.35
CA LEU A 59 3.92 13.82 15.90
C LEU A 59 3.43 14.84 16.95
N ASP A 60 2.65 14.40 17.94
CA ASP A 60 2.20 15.25 19.06
C ASP A 60 3.25 15.37 20.19
N GLY A 61 4.42 14.75 20.03
CA GLY A 61 5.52 14.74 21.00
C GLY A 61 5.39 13.67 22.08
N THR A 62 4.36 12.82 22.05
CA THR A 62 4.20 11.70 22.99
C THR A 62 4.92 10.44 22.51
N GLY A 63 5.02 9.40 23.36
CA GLY A 63 5.54 8.09 22.93
C GLY A 63 7.04 8.07 22.59
N GLY A 64 7.82 9.03 23.11
CA GLY A 64 9.25 9.14 22.83
C GLY A 64 10.06 7.92 23.26
N VAL A 65 10.87 7.39 22.33
CA VAL A 65 11.81 6.28 22.56
C VAL A 65 13.15 6.59 21.91
N SER A 66 14.24 6.06 22.46
CA SER A 66 15.55 6.09 21.82
C SER A 66 15.72 4.85 20.94
N LEU A 67 16.18 5.05 19.70
CA LEU A 67 16.57 4.00 18.77
C LEU A 67 18.08 3.67 18.86
N GLY A 68 18.80 4.35 19.78
CA GLY A 68 20.23 4.15 20.00
C GLY A 68 21.13 4.66 18.87
N ASN A 69 22.37 4.20 18.86
CA ASN A 69 23.44 4.59 17.91
C ASN A 69 23.42 3.73 16.62
N LEU A 70 22.28 3.13 16.25
CA LEU A 70 22.14 2.34 15.00
C LEU A 70 23.29 1.36 14.76
N GLY A 71 23.64 0.55 15.76
CA GLY A 71 24.77 -0.38 15.67
C GLY A 71 26.17 0.26 15.72
N GLY A 72 26.29 1.48 16.25
CA GLY A 72 27.55 2.22 16.39
C GLY A 72 27.96 3.00 15.15
N THR A 73 26.99 3.39 14.31
CA THR A 73 27.25 4.03 13.01
C THR A 73 27.02 5.54 13.02
N LEU A 74 26.60 6.13 14.13
CA LEU A 74 26.41 7.57 14.27
C LEU A 74 27.60 8.22 14.98
N ASN A 75 27.98 9.39 14.46
CA ASN A 75 28.92 10.32 15.08
C ASN A 75 28.53 11.74 14.65
N GLY A 76 28.00 12.54 15.58
CA GLY A 76 27.42 13.83 15.28
C GLY A 76 26.27 13.75 14.26
N PRO A 77 25.23 12.93 14.49
CA PRO A 77 24.11 12.82 13.56
C PRO A 77 23.36 14.15 13.45
N THR A 78 23.00 14.56 12.22
CA THR A 78 22.34 15.84 11.94
C THR A 78 21.03 15.66 11.18
N GLY A 79 21.10 15.43 9.87
CA GLY A 79 19.94 15.30 8.99
C GLY A 79 19.45 13.86 8.89
N ILE A 80 18.13 13.67 8.83
CA ILE A 80 17.49 12.38 8.61
C ILE A 80 16.57 12.47 7.38
N ALA A 81 16.59 11.44 6.54
CA ALA A 81 15.57 11.24 5.52
C ALA A 81 15.03 9.80 5.57
N LEU A 82 13.73 9.64 5.32
CA LEU A 82 13.01 8.38 5.46
C LEU A 82 12.57 7.84 4.09
N ASP A 83 12.82 6.57 3.84
CA ASP A 83 12.23 5.78 2.77
C ASP A 83 11.19 4.84 3.39
N LEU A 84 9.96 5.34 3.52
CA LEU A 84 8.85 4.61 4.13
C LEU A 84 8.42 3.39 3.30
N SER A 85 8.69 3.40 1.99
CA SER A 85 8.30 2.31 1.09
C SER A 85 9.14 1.05 1.31
N ASN A 86 10.42 1.24 1.62
CA ASN A 86 11.36 0.15 1.89
C ASN A 86 11.68 -0.02 3.38
N GLY A 87 11.17 0.84 4.26
CA GLY A 87 11.37 0.74 5.70
C GLY A 87 12.75 1.18 6.17
N TYR A 88 13.38 2.13 5.48
CA TYR A 88 14.72 2.63 5.83
C TYR A 88 14.73 4.09 6.28
N MET A 89 15.70 4.43 7.12
CA MET A 89 16.14 5.79 7.38
C MET A 89 17.60 5.97 6.99
N TYR A 90 17.94 7.17 6.55
CA TYR A 90 19.28 7.60 6.18
C TYR A 90 19.66 8.81 7.03
N VAL A 91 20.84 8.78 7.63
CA VAL A 91 21.32 9.77 8.59
C VAL A 91 22.64 10.34 8.13
N ALA A 92 22.76 11.66 8.09
CA ALA A 92 24.03 12.34 7.88
C ALA A 92 24.81 12.44 9.20
N ASN A 93 26.09 12.04 9.17
CA ASN A 93 27.00 12.11 10.32
C ASN A 93 28.02 13.22 10.07
N TYR A 94 27.89 14.33 10.78
CA TYR A 94 28.69 15.53 10.59
C TYR A 94 30.16 15.27 10.93
N ASP A 95 30.44 14.67 12.09
CA ASP A 95 31.81 14.53 12.60
C ASP A 95 32.63 13.47 11.84
N ASP A 96 31.97 12.41 11.37
CA ASP A 96 32.63 11.33 10.62
C ASP A 96 32.64 11.50 9.10
N ASN A 97 31.96 12.54 8.57
CA ASN A 97 31.80 12.73 7.12
C ASN A 97 31.23 11.50 6.41
N THR A 98 30.20 10.88 6.99
CA THR A 98 29.56 9.68 6.44
C THR A 98 28.04 9.79 6.39
N ILE A 99 27.40 8.88 5.65
CA ILE A 99 25.97 8.60 5.76
C ILE A 99 25.79 7.23 6.41
N SER A 100 24.83 7.10 7.31
CA SER A 100 24.37 5.80 7.85
C SER A 100 22.98 5.46 7.33
N ARG A 101 22.69 4.17 7.18
CA ARG A 101 21.36 3.65 6.85
C ARG A 101 20.95 2.61 7.89
N ALA A 102 19.71 2.66 8.35
CA ALA A 102 19.14 1.66 9.25
C ALA A 102 17.66 1.42 8.93
N ASN A 103 17.07 0.39 9.53
CA ASN A 103 15.62 0.20 9.52
C ASN A 103 14.92 1.29 10.35
N LEU A 104 13.64 1.57 10.07
CA LEU A 104 12.84 2.57 10.79
C LEU A 104 12.66 2.29 12.30
N ASP A 105 12.97 1.08 12.77
CA ASP A 105 12.97 0.71 14.19
C ASP A 105 14.35 0.85 14.86
N GLY A 106 15.36 1.35 14.14
CA GLY A 106 16.72 1.53 14.63
C GLY A 106 17.65 0.33 14.43
N THR A 107 17.13 -0.80 13.97
CA THR A 107 17.93 -2.02 13.75
C THR A 107 18.66 -2.01 12.40
N GLY A 108 19.64 -2.90 12.22
CA GLY A 108 20.29 -3.11 10.92
C GLY A 108 21.13 -1.92 10.42
N GLY A 109 21.64 -1.10 11.34
CA GLY A 109 22.46 0.07 10.99
C GLY A 109 23.77 -0.30 10.29
N VAL A 110 24.06 0.41 9.21
CA VAL A 110 25.29 0.27 8.41
C VAL A 110 25.78 1.65 7.97
N SER A 111 27.10 1.85 7.92
CA SER A 111 27.69 3.04 7.30
C SER A 111 27.75 2.84 5.78
N LEU A 112 27.32 3.86 5.03
CA LEU A 112 27.48 3.97 3.59
C LEU A 112 28.76 4.74 3.20
N GLY A 113 29.54 5.18 4.20
CA GLY A 113 30.81 5.88 4.02
C GLY A 113 30.66 7.32 3.52
N ASN A 114 31.78 7.89 3.07
CA ASN A 114 31.91 9.28 2.60
C ASN A 114 31.49 9.45 1.11
N LEU A 115 30.68 8.55 0.55
CA LEU A 115 30.19 8.63 -0.85
C LEU A 115 31.31 8.97 -1.87
N GLY A 116 32.45 8.29 -1.75
CA GLY A 116 33.62 8.54 -2.60
C GLY A 116 34.47 9.76 -2.22
N GLY A 117 34.36 10.26 -0.98
CA GLY A 117 35.13 11.41 -0.49
C GLY A 117 34.47 12.77 -0.76
N THR A 118 33.16 12.78 -1.00
CA THR A 118 32.41 13.99 -1.38
C THR A 118 31.77 14.71 -0.20
N LEU A 119 31.73 14.08 0.97
CA LEU A 119 31.19 14.64 2.20
C LEU A 119 32.28 15.34 3.01
N ASN A 120 31.93 16.53 3.46
CA ASN A 120 32.64 17.29 4.48
C ASN A 120 31.57 17.98 5.32
N GLU A 121 31.46 17.60 6.58
CA GLU A 121 30.53 18.13 7.57
C GLU A 121 29.06 18.13 7.08
N PRO A 122 28.51 16.97 6.66
CA PRO A 122 27.17 16.92 6.09
C PRO A 122 26.09 17.23 7.15
N HIS A 123 25.17 18.14 6.82
CA HIS A 123 24.07 18.55 7.71
C HIS A 123 22.70 18.00 7.30
N GLY A 124 22.45 17.86 6.00
CA GLY A 124 21.11 17.59 5.46
C GLY A 124 21.16 16.48 4.44
N ILE A 125 20.04 15.77 4.32
CA ILE A 125 19.84 14.70 3.36
C ILE A 125 18.42 14.77 2.82
N ALA A 126 18.27 14.55 1.52
CA ALA A 126 16.99 14.42 0.85
C ALA A 126 17.03 13.18 -0.05
N LEU A 127 15.90 12.50 -0.18
CA LEU A 127 15.78 11.31 -1.01
C LEU A 127 14.90 11.62 -2.22
N ASP A 128 15.37 11.22 -3.40
CA ASP A 128 14.55 11.19 -4.61
C ASP A 128 13.90 9.81 -4.74
N LEU A 129 12.68 9.67 -4.20
CA LEU A 129 11.97 8.38 -4.12
C LEU A 129 11.12 8.08 -5.36
N ARG A 130 11.44 8.67 -6.51
CA ARG A 130 10.71 8.39 -7.76
C ARG A 130 10.82 6.91 -8.09
N GLN A 131 9.69 6.20 -8.07
CA GLN A 131 9.61 4.85 -8.63
C GLN A 131 9.86 4.95 -10.13
N THR A 132 11.01 4.46 -10.58
CA THR A 132 11.29 4.31 -12.01
C THR A 132 10.40 3.19 -12.57
N GLY A 133 9.26 3.55 -13.15
CA GLY A 133 8.49 2.69 -14.07
C GLY A 133 7.22 2.05 -13.48
N LEU A 134 6.07 2.62 -13.85
CA LEU A 134 4.75 2.00 -13.96
C LEU A 134 4.38 0.98 -12.87
N ALA A 135 4.26 1.45 -11.63
CA ALA A 135 3.25 0.87 -10.76
C ALA A 135 1.89 1.27 -11.34
N VAL A 136 1.34 0.46 -12.26
CA VAL A 136 -0.11 0.42 -12.46
C VAL A 136 -0.66 0.18 -11.08
N SER A 137 -1.22 1.25 -10.49
CA SER A 137 -1.73 1.29 -9.13
C SER A 137 -2.42 -0.04 -8.89
N THR A 138 -1.91 -0.81 -7.93
CA THR A 138 -2.61 -1.97 -7.38
C THR A 138 -4.04 -1.49 -7.21
N LEU A 139 -4.92 -2.01 -8.04
CA LEU A 139 -6.33 -1.69 -7.95
C LEU A 139 -6.65 -1.91 -6.48
N SER A 140 -6.98 -0.84 -5.77
CA SER A 140 -7.43 -0.94 -4.38
C SER A 140 -8.49 -2.03 -4.33
N GLU A 141 -8.77 -2.65 -3.18
CA GLU A 141 -9.65 -3.83 -3.11
C GLU A 141 -10.92 -3.71 -3.98
N TRP A 142 -11.47 -2.51 -4.11
CA TRP A 142 -12.51 -2.10 -5.05
C TRP A 142 -12.23 -2.24 -6.55
N GLY A 143 -11.05 -1.87 -7.02
CA GLY A 143 -10.66 -2.01 -8.42
C GLY A 143 -10.47 -3.47 -8.86
N MET A 144 -10.02 -4.37 -7.97
CA MET A 144 -9.93 -5.80 -8.29
C MET A 144 -11.32 -6.44 -8.36
N ILE A 145 -12.24 -6.02 -7.49
CA ILE A 145 -13.66 -6.41 -7.54
C ILE A 145 -14.32 -5.89 -8.83
N ALA A 146 -14.06 -4.62 -9.21
CA ALA A 146 -14.58 -4.03 -10.45
C ALA A 146 -14.02 -4.73 -11.70
N LEU A 147 -12.74 -5.11 -11.68
CA LEU A 147 -12.12 -5.84 -12.78
C LEU A 147 -12.70 -7.26 -12.91
N SER A 148 -12.93 -7.97 -11.81
CA SER A 148 -13.65 -9.25 -11.79
C SER A 148 -15.05 -9.14 -12.41
N LEU A 149 -15.82 -8.12 -12.04
CA LEU A 149 -17.16 -7.86 -12.57
C LEU A 149 -17.15 -7.49 -14.06
N LEU A 150 -16.14 -6.73 -14.52
CA LEU A 150 -15.96 -6.38 -15.92
C LEU A 150 -15.58 -7.61 -16.77
N MET A 151 -14.71 -8.48 -16.25
CA MET A 151 -14.27 -9.70 -16.92
C MET A 151 -15.36 -10.78 -16.95
N ALA A 152 -16.21 -10.85 -15.91
CA ALA A 152 -17.39 -11.70 -15.87
C ALA A 152 -18.56 -11.18 -16.73
N GLY A 153 -18.51 -9.92 -17.17
CA GLY A 153 -19.55 -9.24 -17.94
C GLY A 153 -19.57 -9.51 -19.46
N SER A 154 -18.71 -10.40 -19.98
CA SER A 154 -18.60 -10.65 -21.44
C SER A 154 -19.77 -11.45 -22.06
N ALA A 155 -20.81 -11.80 -21.28
CA ALA A 155 -21.96 -12.55 -21.77
C ALA A 155 -23.20 -11.70 -22.12
N VAL A 156 -23.14 -10.37 -22.03
CA VAL A 156 -24.31 -9.52 -22.35
C VAL A 156 -23.97 -8.51 -23.45
N LEU A 157 -24.56 -8.77 -24.63
CA LEU A 157 -24.90 -7.84 -25.72
C LEU A 157 -24.01 -7.81 -26.99
N ILE A 158 -24.05 -8.90 -27.76
CA ILE A 158 -24.19 -8.78 -29.23
C ILE A 158 -25.50 -9.47 -29.65
N MET A 159 -26.62 -8.77 -29.44
CA MET A 159 -27.91 -9.16 -30.00
C MET A 159 -27.94 -8.78 -31.49
N ARG A 160 -27.42 -9.65 -32.38
CA ARG A 160 -27.61 -9.47 -33.83
C ARG A 160 -29.08 -9.76 -34.15
N ARG A 161 -29.90 -8.72 -34.38
CA ARG A 161 -31.27 -8.88 -34.90
C ARG A 161 -31.19 -9.57 -36.28
N ARG A 162 -31.56 -10.85 -36.38
CA ARG A 162 -31.97 -11.42 -37.66
C ARG A 162 -33.45 -11.07 -37.86
N LYS A 163 -33.74 -10.12 -38.74
CA LYS A 163 -35.07 -10.06 -39.36
C LYS A 163 -35.19 -11.33 -40.21
N LEU A 164 -36.14 -12.20 -39.86
CA LEU A 164 -36.61 -13.21 -40.79
C LEU A 164 -37.46 -12.48 -41.84
N VAL A 165 -36.99 -12.47 -43.08
CA VAL A 165 -37.82 -12.17 -44.25
C VAL A 165 -38.28 -13.53 -44.77
N THR A 166 -39.57 -13.79 -44.69
CA THR A 166 -40.24 -14.94 -45.33
C THR A 166 -40.92 -14.46 -46.59
N THR A 167 -40.62 -15.11 -47.71
CA THR A 167 -41.52 -15.29 -48.86
C THR A 167 -41.63 -16.79 -49.11
#